data_AF-A0A5B8SP12-F1
#
_entry.id   AF-A0A5B8SP12-F1
#
_cell.length_a   1.000
_cell.length_b   1.000
_cell.length_c   1.000
_cell.angle_alpha   90.00
_cell.angle_beta   90.00
_cell.angle_gamma   90.00
#
_symmetry.space_group_name_H-M   'P 1'
#
loop_
_entity.id
_entity.type
_entity.pdbx_description
1 polymer ?
#
loop_
_entity_poly.entity_id
_entity_poly.type
_entity_poly.pdbx_seq_one_letter_code
_entity_poly.pdbx_strand_id
1 'polypeptide(L)'
;MLGGISIWQLLIVLGIIILIFGTKKLRNIGGDLGGAVKGFKKAMSDEEKGEQEQQRVSHDDEPGNTYDVKAERKSQETNERK
;
A
#
# COMPACT_ATOMS: atom_id res chain seq x y z
N MET A 1 9.51 36.27 -1.21
CA MET A 1 8.11 36.23 -1.67
C MET A 1 7.68 34.80 -1.99
N LEU A 2 7.74 33.88 -1.03
CA LEU A 2 7.39 32.45 -1.21
C LEU A 2 6.55 31.90 -0.04
N GLY A 3 5.83 32.77 0.67
CA GLY A 3 5.06 32.41 1.87
C GLY A 3 3.55 32.45 1.69
N GLY A 4 3.04 32.20 0.47
CA GLY A 4 1.65 32.46 0.10
C GLY A 4 0.73 31.22 0.02
N ILE A 5 1.29 30.01 0.01
CA ILE A 5 0.49 28.79 -0.04
C ILE A 5 0.17 28.42 1.41
N SER A 6 -0.95 28.92 1.92
CA SER A 6 -1.45 28.51 3.22
C SER A 6 -2.11 27.13 3.13
N ILE A 7 -1.98 26.35 4.20
CA ILE A 7 -2.50 24.98 4.31
C ILE A 7 -4.00 24.91 3.98
N TRP A 8 -4.74 25.98 4.29
CA TRP A 8 -6.18 26.08 4.06
C TRP A 8 -6.55 26.11 2.57
N GLN A 9 -5.74 26.78 1.74
CA GLN A 9 -5.93 26.81 0.30
C GLN A 9 -5.69 25.43 -0.31
N LEU A 10 -4.68 24.70 0.17
CA LEU A 10 -4.38 23.35 -0.31
C LEU A 10 -5.54 22.38 -0.02
N LEU A 11 -6.17 22.46 1.15
CA LEU A 11 -7.33 21.64 1.50
C LEU A 11 -8.54 21.92 0.60
N ILE A 12 -8.81 23.19 0.30
CA ILE A 12 -9.91 23.57 -0.60
C ILE A 12 -9.66 23.02 -2.01
N VAL A 13 -8.42 23.18 -2.54
CA VAL A 13 -8.05 22.64 -3.86
C VAL A 13 -8.14 21.11 -3.89
N LEU A 14 -7.64 20.44 -2.85
CA LEU A 14 -7.73 18.99 -2.73
C LEU A 14 -9.19 18.50 -2.70
N GLY A 15 -10.06 19.22 -2.01
CA GLY A 15 -11.50 18.93 -1.98
C GLY A 15 -12.14 18.97 -3.37
N ILE A 16 -11.81 19.98 -4.17
CA ILE A 16 -12.30 20.10 -5.56
C ILE A 16 -11.78 18.93 -6.42
N ILE A 17 -10.50 18.57 -6.30
CA ILE A 17 -9.92 17.43 -7.02
C ILE A 17 -10.66 16.13 -6.64
N ILE A 18 -10.91 15.90 -5.36
CA ILE A 18 -11.67 14.72 -4.89
C ILE A 18 -13.09 14.73 -5.45
N LEU A 19 -13.76 15.88 -5.54
CA LEU A 19 -15.10 15.99 -6.11
C LEU A 19 -15.13 15.66 -7.61
N ILE A 20 -14.14 16.12 -8.38
CA ILE A 20 -14.05 15.87 -9.83
C ILE A 20 -13.70 14.40 -10.11
N PHE A 21 -12.69 13.88 -9.43
CA PHE A 21 -12.19 12.52 -9.68
C PHE A 21 -12.98 11.44 -8.92
N GLY A 22 -13.70 11.82 -7.87
CA GLY A 22 -14.35 10.91 -6.92
C GLY A 22 -13.35 10.17 -6.02
N THR A 23 -13.79 9.80 -4.82
CA THR A 23 -12.98 9.05 -3.84
C THR A 23 -12.62 7.64 -4.34
N LYS A 24 -13.44 7.05 -5.21
CA LYS A 24 -13.23 5.68 -5.73
C LYS A 24 -11.99 5.58 -6.63
N LYS A 25 -11.78 6.56 -7.51
CA LYS A 25 -10.62 6.60 -8.41
C LYS A 25 -9.35 6.99 -7.66
N LEU A 26 -9.48 7.92 -6.70
CA LEU A 26 -8.38 8.33 -5.84
C LEU A 26 -7.92 7.23 -4.89
N ARG A 27 -8.84 6.39 -4.39
CA ARG A 27 -8.49 5.21 -3.56
C ARG A 27 -7.79 4.11 -4.37
N ASN A 28 -8.26 3.86 -5.59
CA ASN A 28 -7.65 2.84 -6.46
C ASN A 28 -6.19 3.20 -6.75
N ILE A 29 -5.95 4.43 -7.25
CA ILE A 29 -4.58 4.91 -7.55
C ILE A 29 -3.78 5.20 -6.28
N GLY A 30 -4.43 5.69 -5.23
CA GLY A 30 -3.79 6.01 -3.96
C GLY A 30 -3.34 4.77 -3.17
N GLY A 31 -4.00 3.62 -3.37
CA GLY A 31 -3.53 2.35 -2.81
C GLY A 31 -2.20 1.91 -3.41
N ASP A 32 -2.08 1.94 -4.73
CA ASP A 32 -0.87 1.54 -5.45
C ASP A 32 0.31 2.48 -5.15
N LEU A 33 0.06 3.80 -5.24
CA LEU A 33 1.07 4.81 -4.94
C LEU A 33 1.40 4.85 -3.44
N GLY A 34 0.40 4.72 -2.58
CA GLY A 34 0.58 4.71 -1.13
C GLY A 34 1.39 3.50 -0.66
N GLY A 35 1.18 2.33 -1.26
CA GLY A 35 1.99 1.13 -1.01
C GLY A 35 3.46 1.33 -1.37
N ALA A 36 3.74 1.89 -2.57
CA ALA A 36 5.10 2.18 -3.02
C ALA A 36 5.80 3.20 -2.09
N VAL A 37 5.12 4.28 -1.73
CA VAL A 37 5.65 5.31 -0.83
C VAL A 37 5.84 4.77 0.60
N LYS A 38 4.97 3.87 1.08
CA LYS A 38 5.12 3.23 2.39
C LYS A 38 6.37 2.35 2.45
N GLY A 39 6.64 1.58 1.40
CA GLY A 39 7.87 0.78 1.29
C GLY A 39 9.13 1.64 1.24
N PHE A 40 9.09 2.74 0.47
CA PHE A 40 10.19 3.70 0.38
C PHE A 40 10.48 4.38 1.73
N LYS A 41 9.44 4.88 2.43
CA LYS A 41 9.59 5.46 3.77
C LYS A 41 10.14 4.45 4.77
N LYS A 42 9.68 3.19 4.72
CA LYS A 42 10.17 2.14 5.60
C LYS A 42 11.64 1.84 5.37
N ALA A 43 12.07 1.71 4.11
CA ALA A 43 13.47 1.49 3.77
C ALA A 43 14.36 2.67 4.22
N MET A 44 13.93 3.92 3.95
CA MET A 44 14.65 5.11 4.42
C MET A 44 14.73 5.19 5.95
N SER A 45 13.63 4.90 6.66
CA SER A 45 13.62 4.91 8.12
C SER A 45 14.41 3.74 8.73
N ASP A 46 14.47 2.57 8.07
CA ASP A 46 15.29 1.43 8.52
C ASP A 46 16.79 1.72 8.27
N GLU A 47 17.14 2.50 7.26
CA GLU A 47 18.51 2.98 7.01
C GLU A 47 18.94 4.04 8.04
N GLU A 48 18.05 4.98 8.37
CA GLU A 48 18.26 5.96 9.45
C GLU A 48 18.29 5.32 10.86
N LYS A 49 17.54 4.23 11.06
CA LYS A 49 17.56 3.43 12.31
C LYS A 49 18.63 2.34 12.34
N GLY A 50 19.33 2.10 11.23
CA GLY A 50 20.48 1.18 11.19
C GLY A 50 21.62 1.57 12.15
N GLU A 51 21.63 2.83 12.60
CA GLU A 51 22.55 3.34 13.62
C GLU A 51 22.04 3.16 15.06
N GLN A 52 20.74 2.87 15.27
CA GLN A 52 20.11 2.69 16.59
C GLN A 52 19.05 1.58 16.55
N GLU A 53 19.44 0.40 17.03
CA GLU A 53 18.56 -0.68 17.47
C GLU A 53 17.86 -1.50 16.38
N GLN A 54 18.56 -2.58 16.06
CA GLN A 54 18.09 -3.80 15.44
C GLN A 54 17.01 -4.50 16.32
N GLN A 55 15.80 -3.97 16.43
CA GLN A 55 14.68 -4.75 16.98
C GLN A 55 13.30 -4.22 16.57
N ARG A 56 12.42 -5.19 16.24
CA ARG A 56 10.95 -5.11 16.00
C ARG A 56 10.53 -5.18 14.54
N VAL A 57 10.68 -6.38 13.96
CA VAL A 57 9.71 -6.88 13.00
C VAL A 57 8.44 -7.21 13.79
N SER A 58 7.54 -6.24 13.93
CA SER A 58 6.14 -6.54 14.27
C SER A 58 5.45 -6.99 12.99
N HIS A 59 5.25 -8.31 12.87
CA HIS A 59 4.09 -8.83 12.16
C HIS A 59 2.88 -8.47 13.01
N ASP A 60 2.17 -7.41 12.65
CA ASP A 60 0.79 -7.24 13.09
C ASP A 60 -0.05 -8.13 12.18
N ASP A 61 -0.38 -9.32 12.69
CA ASP A 61 -1.53 -10.13 12.27
C ASP A 61 -2.80 -9.27 12.40
N GLU A 62 -3.25 -8.67 11.29
CA GLU A 62 -4.64 -8.24 11.15
C GLU A 62 -5.37 -9.24 10.23
N PRO A 63 -6.47 -9.88 10.69
CA PRO A 63 -7.24 -10.82 9.88
C PRO A 63 -8.09 -10.06 8.87
N GLY A 64 -7.47 -9.62 7.77
CA GLY A 64 -8.11 -8.81 6.72
C GLY A 64 -8.08 -9.50 5.37
N ASN A 65 -8.99 -10.47 5.17
CA ASN A 65 -9.40 -11.04 3.87
C ASN A 65 -8.27 -11.44 2.89
N THR A 66 -7.50 -12.46 3.25
CA THR A 66 -6.91 -13.33 2.22
C THR A 66 -8.05 -14.05 1.52
N TYR A 67 -8.35 -13.68 0.28
CA TYR A 67 -9.27 -14.43 -0.56
C TYR A 67 -8.62 -15.79 -0.87
N ASP A 68 -9.18 -16.86 -0.32
CA ASP A 68 -8.84 -18.24 -0.65
C ASP A 68 -9.02 -18.49 -2.15
N VAL A 69 -7.95 -18.33 -2.93
CA VAL A 69 -7.89 -18.92 -4.27
C VAL A 69 -7.55 -20.39 -4.05
N LYS A 70 -8.60 -21.20 -3.81
CA LYS A 70 -8.54 -22.65 -3.90
C LYS A 70 -8.12 -23.01 -5.33
N ALA A 71 -6.84 -23.29 -5.52
CA ALA A 71 -6.33 -23.85 -6.76
C ALA A 71 -6.81 -25.30 -6.89
N GLU A 72 -8.06 -25.49 -7.32
CA GLU A 72 -8.52 -26.79 -7.79
C GLU A 72 -7.92 -27.00 -9.18
N ARG A 73 -6.67 -27.50 -9.22
CA ARG A 73 -6.06 -28.00 -10.46
C ARG A 73 -6.86 -29.23 -10.91
N LYS A 74 -7.70 -28.96 -11.90
CA LYS A 74 -8.20 -29.84 -12.96
C LYS A 74 -7.48 -31.20 -13.06
N SER A 75 -8.28 -32.25 -12.89
CA SER A 75 -7.99 -33.64 -13.20
C SER A 75 -7.66 -33.86 -14.70
N GLN A 76 -6.56 -34.58 -14.93
CA GLN A 76 -6.08 -35.33 -16.12
C GLN A 76 -4.54 -35.29 -16.04
N GLU A 77 -3.74 -36.33 -16.24
CA GLU A 77 -3.88 -37.74 -16.58
C GLU A 77 -2.44 -38.31 -16.48
N THR A 78 -2.30 -39.64 -16.41
CA THR A 78 -1.16 -40.40 -16.97
C THR A 78 -0.01 -40.87 -16.04
N ASN A 79 -0.03 -42.19 -15.89
CA ASN A 79 1.05 -43.19 -15.84
C ASN A 79 1.82 -43.55 -14.56
N GLU A 80 1.65 -44.84 -14.25
CA GLU A 80 2.71 -45.84 -14.00
C GLU A 80 3.58 -45.66 -12.75
N ARG A 81 3.40 -46.55 -11.77
CA ARG A 81 4.19 -47.79 -11.65
C ARG A 81 3.84 -48.56 -10.37
N LYS A 82 3.65 -49.87 -10.59
CA LYS A 82 3.74 -51.02 -9.66
C LYS A 82 2.64 -51.20 -8.62
#